data_AF-A0A2E4YYH0-F1
#
_entry.id   AF-A0A2E4YYH0-F1
#
_cell.length_a   1.000
_cell.length_b   1.000
_cell.length_c   1.000
_cell.angle_alpha   90.00
_cell.angle_beta   90.00
_cell.angle_gamma   90.00
#
_symmetry.space_group_name_H-M   'P 1'
#
loop_
_entity.id
_entity.type
_entity.pdbx_description
1 polymer ?
#
loop_
_entity_poly.entity_id
_entity_poly.type
_entity_poly.pdbx_seq_one_letter_code
_entity_poly.pdbx_strand_id
1 'polypeptide(L)'
;MKIIQFNLKNLLVVMACVVLVPLVKADWKIVEKSNPLGPGSAVDVLQNGKPVARLVHGEGQIKPFLHVFGTDGELVTNPGVDKEGKGAGLFNHHRGIFIGWNKVSSELGTYDMWHRGGPGQGRYDIVKFENKVGKKFGSIVANIKWRATKKDAAGSDVIITERRVFKVSRPRGAFTQVDASFELNAERDVSLGGDLQHAGVHFRAHAEVAKRNKETSYLWEPSEAKGAGRVIHDNHQWARLLFPIGKRWYTAQEMNSPKNGVRELSWRDYGRFGYFMPKSLKKGDPFNLKFRFAIEEVDVPANVPKQSIAQIGQSQRKCSRRYEAFLKSLD
;
A
#
# COMPACT_ATOMS: atom_id res chain seq x y z
N MET A 1 -15.86 84.84 -4.06
CA MET A 1 -16.11 83.98 -5.25
C MET A 1 -14.82 83.20 -5.49
N LYS A 2 -14.65 81.90 -5.25
CA LYS A 2 -15.51 80.71 -5.32
C LYS A 2 -15.28 79.82 -4.09
N ILE A 3 -16.36 79.24 -3.58
CA ILE A 3 -16.35 78.17 -2.58
C ILE A 3 -16.18 76.86 -3.34
N ILE A 4 -15.18 76.06 -3.01
CA ILE A 4 -15.02 74.70 -3.54
C ILE A 4 -15.75 73.76 -2.58
N GLN A 5 -16.94 73.32 -2.97
CA GLN A 5 -17.65 72.21 -2.33
C GLN A 5 -17.02 70.89 -2.76
N PHE A 6 -16.47 70.12 -1.82
CA PHE A 6 -16.18 68.71 -2.03
C PHE A 6 -17.44 67.89 -1.72
N ASN A 7 -17.97 67.24 -2.77
CA ASN A 7 -19.16 66.42 -2.71
C ASN A 7 -18.79 65.03 -2.19
N LEU A 8 -19.25 64.72 -0.97
CA LEU A 8 -19.00 63.45 -0.29
C LEU A 8 -20.03 62.42 -0.75
N LYS A 9 -19.78 61.71 -1.87
CA LYS A 9 -20.57 60.52 -2.24
C LYS A 9 -19.69 59.42 -2.81
N ASN A 10 -19.95 58.21 -2.31
CA ASN A 10 -19.42 56.90 -2.72
C ASN A 10 -18.17 56.42 -1.99
N LEU A 11 -18.31 56.21 -0.68
CA LEU A 11 -17.50 55.20 0.03
C LEU A 11 -18.19 53.84 -0.14
N LEU A 12 -17.77 53.05 -1.13
CA LEU A 12 -18.18 51.66 -1.26
C LEU A 12 -17.46 50.83 -0.18
N VAL A 13 -18.15 50.53 0.91
CA VAL A 13 -17.68 49.55 1.90
C VAL A 13 -17.89 48.17 1.29
N VAL A 14 -16.82 47.58 0.74
CA VAL A 14 -16.79 46.17 0.37
C VAL A 14 -16.72 45.36 1.66
N MET A 15 -17.88 44.97 2.17
CA MET A 15 -18.00 44.07 3.31
C MET A 15 -17.58 42.67 2.82
N ALA A 16 -16.33 42.29 3.09
CA ALA A 16 -15.84 40.94 2.83
C ALA A 16 -16.56 39.97 3.78
N CYS A 17 -17.66 39.37 3.32
CA CYS A 17 -18.28 38.22 3.98
C CYS A 17 -17.28 37.05 3.93
N VAL A 18 -16.52 36.87 5.00
CA VAL A 18 -15.78 35.62 5.25
C VAL A 18 -16.83 34.55 5.53
N VAL A 19 -17.25 33.83 4.50
CA VAL A 19 -18.05 32.62 4.67
C VAL A 19 -17.15 31.59 5.33
N LEU A 20 -17.29 31.45 6.65
CA LEU A 20 -16.78 30.32 7.41
C LEU A 20 -17.51 29.07 6.92
N VAL A 21 -16.98 28.42 5.88
CA VAL A 21 -17.42 27.09 5.50
C VAL A 21 -17.08 26.17 6.67
N PRO A 22 -18.06 25.57 7.36
CA PRO A 22 -17.77 24.66 8.44
C PRO A 22 -16.94 23.51 7.89
N LEU A 23 -15.78 23.27 8.49
CA LEU A 23 -14.95 22.12 8.16
C LEU A 23 -15.76 20.87 8.53
N VAL A 24 -16.49 20.29 7.56
CA VAL A 24 -17.21 19.03 7.77
C VAL A 24 -16.16 18.00 8.15
N LYS A 25 -16.19 17.56 9.42
CA LYS A 25 -15.29 16.51 9.90
C LYS A 25 -15.56 15.28 9.05
N ALA A 26 -14.50 14.73 8.45
CA ALA A 26 -14.63 13.52 7.66
C ALA A 26 -15.15 12.36 8.53
N ASP A 27 -16.24 11.74 8.11
CA ASP A 27 -16.83 10.57 8.76
C ASP A 27 -16.08 9.32 8.29
N TRP A 28 -15.34 8.69 9.20
CA TRP A 28 -14.59 7.46 8.93
C TRP A 28 -15.40 6.26 9.41
N LYS A 29 -15.49 5.22 8.58
CA LYS A 29 -16.21 3.98 8.92
C LYS A 29 -15.42 2.76 8.47
N ILE A 30 -15.62 1.65 9.16
CA ILE A 30 -15.11 0.35 8.74
C ILE A 30 -16.30 -0.59 8.55
N VAL A 31 -16.34 -1.28 7.41
CA VAL A 31 -17.44 -2.17 7.04
C VAL A 31 -16.89 -3.51 6.55
N GLU A 32 -17.28 -4.59 7.20
CA GLU A 32 -17.02 -5.96 6.75
C GLU A 32 -18.18 -6.43 5.87
N LYS A 33 -17.87 -7.05 4.72
CA LYS A 33 -18.86 -7.52 3.74
C LYS A 33 -18.25 -8.55 2.79
N SER A 34 -19.07 -9.16 1.94
CA SER A 34 -18.58 -9.91 0.77
C SER A 34 -17.79 -8.99 -0.17
N ASN A 35 -16.72 -9.53 -0.78
CA ASN A 35 -15.91 -8.75 -1.71
C ASN A 35 -16.71 -8.44 -2.99
N PRO A 36 -16.99 -7.15 -3.32
CA PRO A 36 -17.81 -6.84 -4.49
C PRO A 36 -17.02 -6.88 -5.81
N LEU A 37 -15.70 -7.09 -5.76
CA LEU A 37 -14.81 -7.11 -6.92
C LEU A 37 -14.31 -8.52 -7.29
N GLY A 38 -14.66 -9.54 -6.52
CA GLY A 38 -14.08 -10.88 -6.64
C GLY A 38 -14.56 -11.82 -5.54
N PRO A 39 -14.05 -13.06 -5.49
CA PRO A 39 -14.38 -13.99 -4.43
C PRO A 39 -13.89 -13.52 -3.05
N GLY A 40 -14.44 -14.12 -2.01
CA GLY A 40 -14.05 -13.91 -0.62
C GLY A 40 -14.75 -12.73 0.04
N SER A 41 -14.11 -12.19 1.06
CA SER A 41 -14.60 -11.12 1.93
C SER A 41 -13.75 -9.86 1.81
N ALA A 42 -14.34 -8.75 2.25
CA ALA A 42 -13.75 -7.43 2.20
C ALA A 42 -13.97 -6.68 3.51
N VAL A 43 -12.95 -5.95 3.95
CA VAL A 43 -13.04 -4.94 5.01
C VAL A 43 -12.75 -3.58 4.41
N ASP A 44 -13.78 -2.76 4.27
CA ASP A 44 -13.67 -1.41 3.71
C ASP A 44 -13.32 -0.39 4.78
N VAL A 45 -12.36 0.49 4.47
CA VAL A 45 -12.21 1.77 5.15
C VAL A 45 -12.89 2.83 4.29
N LEU A 46 -13.97 3.40 4.82
CA LEU A 46 -14.74 4.46 4.18
C LEU A 46 -14.39 5.82 4.78
N GLN A 47 -14.41 6.85 3.93
CA GLN A 47 -14.41 8.26 4.32
C GLN A 47 -15.57 8.96 3.62
N ASN A 48 -16.48 9.56 4.40
CA ASN A 48 -17.70 10.20 3.88
C ASN A 48 -18.52 9.26 2.97
N GLY A 49 -18.63 7.99 3.36
CA GLY A 49 -19.35 6.95 2.60
C GLY A 49 -18.61 6.41 1.37
N LYS A 50 -17.47 6.97 0.98
CA LYS A 50 -16.67 6.50 -0.17
C LYS A 50 -15.52 5.59 0.27
N PRO A 51 -15.23 4.49 -0.44
CA PRO A 51 -14.09 3.63 -0.12
C PRO A 51 -12.76 4.36 -0.35
N VAL A 52 -11.86 4.26 0.61
CA VAL A 52 -10.48 4.77 0.52
C VAL A 52 -9.50 3.60 0.42
N ALA A 53 -9.76 2.53 1.16
CA ALA A 53 -9.02 1.28 1.09
C ALA A 53 -9.92 0.07 1.36
N ARG A 54 -9.52 -1.11 0.91
CA ARG A 54 -10.24 -2.38 1.16
C ARG A 54 -9.26 -3.51 1.40
N LEU A 55 -9.31 -4.19 2.53
CA LEU A 55 -8.63 -5.47 2.70
C LEU A 55 -9.47 -6.56 2.04
N VAL A 56 -8.91 -7.30 1.08
CA VAL A 56 -9.53 -8.48 0.47
C VAL A 56 -8.92 -9.74 1.09
N HIS A 57 -9.75 -10.71 1.48
CA HIS A 57 -9.32 -11.96 2.11
C HIS A 57 -10.37 -13.08 1.96
N GLY A 58 -10.11 -14.24 2.54
CA GLY A 58 -11.02 -15.38 2.60
C GLY A 58 -10.98 -16.27 1.35
N GLU A 59 -12.07 -16.98 1.12
CA GLU A 59 -12.20 -17.99 0.07
C GLU A 59 -11.84 -17.43 -1.32
N GLY A 60 -11.15 -18.24 -2.13
CA GLY A 60 -10.68 -17.84 -3.46
C GLY A 60 -9.45 -16.92 -3.47
N GLN A 61 -9.00 -16.46 -2.29
CA GLN A 61 -7.80 -15.62 -2.15
C GLN A 61 -6.65 -16.43 -1.56
N ILE A 62 -5.45 -16.28 -2.15
CA ILE A 62 -4.23 -16.97 -1.67
C ILE A 62 -3.58 -16.26 -0.49
N LYS A 63 -3.80 -14.95 -0.35
CA LYS A 63 -3.27 -14.12 0.72
C LYS A 63 -4.19 -12.91 0.94
N PRO A 64 -4.23 -12.32 2.15
CA PRO A 64 -4.87 -11.04 2.35
C PRO A 64 -4.06 -9.92 1.71
N PHE A 65 -4.71 -8.97 1.04
CA PHE A 65 -4.07 -7.81 0.42
C PHE A 65 -4.95 -6.56 0.49
N LEU A 66 -4.33 -5.39 0.54
CA LEU A 66 -5.03 -4.11 0.63
C LEU A 66 -5.14 -3.45 -0.74
N HIS A 67 -6.37 -3.12 -1.11
CA HIS A 67 -6.69 -2.21 -2.19
C HIS A 67 -6.68 -0.76 -1.74
N VAL A 68 -6.29 0.12 -2.66
CA VAL A 68 -6.41 1.58 -2.52
C VAL A 68 -7.30 2.11 -3.63
N PHE A 69 -8.17 3.05 -3.27
CA PHE A 69 -9.03 3.77 -4.18
C PHE A 69 -8.56 5.23 -4.28
N GLY A 70 -8.68 5.82 -5.47
CA GLY A 70 -8.41 7.24 -5.64
C GLY A 70 -9.62 8.10 -5.27
N THR A 71 -9.60 9.37 -5.66
CA THR A 71 -10.54 10.41 -5.18
C THR A 71 -11.99 10.17 -5.60
N ASP A 72 -12.23 9.59 -6.78
CA ASP A 72 -13.58 9.31 -7.29
C ASP A 72 -14.03 7.87 -7.03
N GLY A 73 -13.23 7.09 -6.30
CA GLY A 73 -13.52 5.70 -5.98
C GLY A 73 -13.03 4.70 -7.03
N GLU A 74 -12.25 5.14 -8.02
CA GLU A 74 -11.57 4.24 -8.95
C GLU A 74 -10.53 3.36 -8.22
N LEU A 75 -10.44 2.10 -8.64
CA LEU A 75 -9.48 1.14 -8.08
C LEU A 75 -8.07 1.42 -8.62
N VAL A 76 -7.14 1.77 -7.73
CA VAL A 76 -5.75 2.14 -8.12
C VAL A 76 -4.81 0.93 -8.18
N THR A 77 -5.21 -0.17 -7.54
CA THR A 77 -4.38 -1.35 -7.29
C THR A 77 -4.89 -2.60 -8.00
N ASN A 78 -4.01 -3.54 -8.35
CA ASN A 78 -4.41 -4.78 -9.05
C ASN A 78 -5.30 -5.68 -8.17
N PRO A 79 -6.51 -6.08 -8.63
CA PRO A 79 -7.40 -7.03 -7.92
C PRO A 79 -6.90 -8.47 -7.92
N GLY A 80 -6.02 -8.83 -8.84
CA GLY A 80 -5.55 -10.20 -9.01
C GLY A 80 -6.60 -11.12 -9.62
N VAL A 81 -7.84 -11.13 -9.14
CA VAL A 81 -8.92 -11.90 -9.74
C VAL A 81 -10.14 -11.05 -10.05
N ASP A 82 -10.91 -11.44 -11.06
CA ASP A 82 -12.20 -10.85 -11.38
C ASP A 82 -13.33 -11.45 -10.51
N LYS A 83 -14.58 -11.04 -10.80
CA LYS A 83 -15.79 -11.48 -10.08
C LYS A 83 -16.01 -12.98 -10.17
N GLU A 84 -15.61 -13.58 -11.28
CA GLU A 84 -15.71 -15.01 -11.55
C GLU A 84 -14.53 -15.80 -10.95
N GLY A 85 -13.57 -15.11 -10.32
CA GLY A 85 -12.39 -15.71 -9.70
C GLY A 85 -11.30 -16.10 -10.70
N LYS A 86 -11.38 -15.63 -11.96
CA LYS A 86 -10.36 -15.81 -12.99
C LYS A 86 -9.29 -14.72 -12.85
N GLY A 87 -8.11 -14.96 -13.42
CA GLY A 87 -6.99 -14.02 -13.32
C GLY A 87 -7.28 -12.68 -14.01
N ALA A 88 -7.20 -11.59 -13.24
CA ALA A 88 -7.33 -10.24 -13.75
C ALA A 88 -5.96 -9.72 -14.23
N GLY A 89 -5.79 -9.68 -15.55
CA GLY A 89 -4.60 -9.11 -16.21
C GLY A 89 -3.31 -9.90 -16.00
N LEU A 90 -2.17 -9.25 -16.26
CA LEU A 90 -0.85 -9.87 -16.25
C LEU A 90 -0.29 -9.98 -14.82
N PHE A 91 0.19 -11.18 -14.47
CA PHE A 91 0.77 -11.53 -13.16
C PHE A 91 -0.18 -11.26 -11.99
N ASN A 92 -1.33 -11.94 -12.02
CA ASN A 92 -2.44 -11.83 -11.07
C ASN A 92 -2.13 -12.24 -9.62
N HIS A 93 -0.99 -12.89 -9.38
CA HIS A 93 -0.48 -13.22 -8.05
C HIS A 93 0.15 -12.00 -7.34
N HIS A 94 0.52 -10.96 -8.10
CA HIS A 94 0.84 -9.65 -7.53
C HIS A 94 -0.44 -8.81 -7.42
N ARG A 95 -0.77 -8.42 -6.19
CA ARG A 95 -2.04 -7.75 -5.84
C ARG A 95 -1.74 -6.54 -4.98
N GLY A 96 -2.71 -5.63 -4.81
CA GLY A 96 -2.56 -4.32 -4.16
C GLY A 96 -1.35 -4.09 -3.25
N ILE A 97 -1.52 -4.09 -1.93
CA ILE A 97 -0.42 -4.03 -0.94
C ILE A 97 -0.48 -5.30 -0.09
N PHE A 98 0.59 -6.07 -0.03
CA PHE A 98 0.64 -7.31 0.74
C PHE A 98 2.06 -7.67 1.15
N ILE A 99 2.15 -8.66 2.05
CA ILE A 99 3.37 -9.38 2.41
C ILE A 99 3.22 -10.86 2.04
N GLY A 100 4.31 -11.52 1.64
CA GLY A 100 4.31 -12.97 1.45
C GLY A 100 5.66 -13.51 0.97
N TRP A 101 5.72 -14.83 0.80
CA TRP A 101 6.91 -15.58 0.35
C TRP A 101 6.47 -16.81 -0.47
N ASN A 102 7.14 -17.09 -1.58
CA ASN A 102 6.87 -18.30 -2.39
C ASN A 102 7.68 -19.53 -1.95
N LYS A 103 8.63 -19.37 -1.02
CA LYS A 103 9.39 -20.49 -0.45
C LYS A 103 9.46 -20.35 1.07
N VAL A 104 8.47 -20.91 1.76
CA VAL A 104 8.42 -20.99 3.23
C VAL A 104 8.73 -22.41 3.65
N SER A 105 9.85 -22.63 4.35
CA SER A 105 10.31 -23.96 4.74
C SER A 105 10.36 -24.12 6.26
N SER A 106 9.91 -25.27 6.74
CA SER A 106 9.97 -25.72 8.15
C SER A 106 10.09 -27.24 8.20
N GLU A 107 10.09 -27.84 9.38
CA GLU A 107 10.00 -29.29 9.56
C GLU A 107 8.71 -29.90 8.98
N LEU A 108 7.66 -29.08 8.77
CA LEU A 108 6.44 -29.52 8.09
C LEU A 108 6.59 -29.60 6.57
N GLY A 109 7.69 -29.14 5.99
CA GLY A 109 7.94 -29.13 4.55
C GLY A 109 8.13 -27.71 3.99
N THR A 110 8.01 -27.59 2.67
CA THR A 110 8.15 -26.33 1.93
C THR A 110 6.85 -25.94 1.25
N TYR A 111 6.48 -24.68 1.39
CA TYR A 111 5.18 -24.13 1.02
C TYR A 111 5.33 -22.84 0.22
N ASP A 112 4.58 -22.75 -0.87
CA ASP A 112 4.34 -21.51 -1.57
C ASP A 112 3.09 -20.84 -0.99
N MET A 113 3.29 -19.68 -0.36
CA MET A 113 2.23 -18.83 0.19
C MET A 113 2.01 -17.58 -0.69
N TRP A 114 2.61 -17.58 -1.88
CA TRP A 114 2.54 -16.48 -2.83
C TRP A 114 1.62 -16.78 -4.01
N HIS A 115 1.72 -17.98 -4.59
CA HIS A 115 0.97 -18.39 -5.78
C HIS A 115 -0.20 -19.28 -5.41
N ARG A 116 -1.35 -19.04 -6.04
CA ARG A 116 -2.49 -19.96 -5.93
C ARG A 116 -2.11 -21.28 -6.61
N GLY A 117 -2.21 -22.40 -5.87
CA GLY A 117 -1.83 -23.71 -6.38
C GLY A 117 -0.31 -23.96 -6.45
N GLY A 118 0.50 -23.10 -5.82
CA GLY A 118 1.94 -23.34 -5.72
C GLY A 118 2.29 -24.57 -4.86
N PRO A 119 3.56 -25.03 -4.89
CA PRO A 119 4.02 -26.20 -4.15
C PRO A 119 3.62 -26.18 -2.66
N GLY A 120 3.20 -27.33 -2.12
CA GLY A 120 2.80 -27.48 -0.73
C GLY A 120 1.45 -26.83 -0.35
N GLN A 121 0.93 -25.91 -1.17
CA GLN A 121 -0.35 -25.21 -1.00
C GLN A 121 -0.52 -24.60 0.39
N GLY A 122 0.42 -23.74 0.80
CA GLY A 122 0.31 -23.03 2.08
C GLY A 122 -0.98 -22.22 2.16
N ARG A 123 -1.54 -22.11 3.36
CA ARG A 123 -2.84 -21.47 3.61
C ARG A 123 -2.73 -20.39 4.68
N TYR A 124 -3.76 -19.56 4.80
CA TYR A 124 -3.90 -18.62 5.91
C TYR A 124 -5.34 -18.61 6.42
N ASP A 125 -5.50 -18.25 7.69
CA ASP A 125 -6.79 -17.98 8.31
C ASP A 125 -6.75 -16.57 8.92
N ILE A 126 -7.78 -15.75 8.68
CA ILE A 126 -8.03 -14.58 9.52
C ILE A 126 -8.80 -15.07 10.75
N VAL A 127 -8.16 -14.98 11.92
CA VAL A 127 -8.71 -15.46 13.18
C VAL A 127 -9.68 -14.45 13.79
N LYS A 128 -9.35 -13.16 13.71
CA LYS A 128 -10.21 -12.08 14.18
C LYS A 128 -9.80 -10.72 13.60
N PHE A 129 -10.75 -9.80 13.56
CA PHE A 129 -10.51 -8.39 13.34
C PHE A 129 -10.64 -7.59 14.65
N GLU A 130 -9.80 -6.56 14.80
CA GLU A 130 -9.82 -5.60 15.92
C GLU A 130 -9.83 -4.17 15.37
N ASN A 131 -10.69 -3.96 14.37
CA ASN A 131 -10.77 -2.75 13.58
C ASN A 131 -11.04 -1.51 14.46
N LYS A 132 -10.41 -0.38 14.14
CA LYS A 132 -10.53 0.87 14.91
C LYS A 132 -10.80 2.07 14.01
N VAL A 133 -11.74 2.91 14.40
CA VAL A 133 -12.00 4.20 13.77
C VAL A 133 -11.53 5.31 14.69
N GLY A 134 -10.82 6.28 14.15
CA GLY A 134 -10.46 7.51 14.83
C GLY A 134 -10.94 8.74 14.07
N LYS A 135 -10.79 9.93 14.67
CA LYS A 135 -11.26 11.21 14.10
C LYS A 135 -10.70 11.52 12.69
N LYS A 136 -9.57 10.94 12.31
CA LYS A 136 -8.84 11.23 11.05
C LYS A 136 -8.38 9.97 10.32
N PHE A 137 -8.81 8.78 10.75
CA PHE A 137 -8.34 7.52 10.20
C PHE A 137 -9.34 6.37 10.41
N GLY A 138 -9.25 5.36 9.57
CA GLY A 138 -9.76 4.01 9.84
C GLY A 138 -8.61 3.03 9.82
N SER A 139 -8.58 2.09 10.75
CA SER A 139 -7.52 1.09 10.90
C SER A 139 -8.10 -0.31 10.84
N ILE A 140 -7.67 -1.07 9.84
CA ILE A 140 -7.92 -2.51 9.78
C ILE A 140 -6.86 -3.19 10.63
N VAL A 141 -7.27 -4.06 11.55
CA VAL A 141 -6.36 -4.85 12.41
C VAL A 141 -6.75 -6.30 12.28
N ALA A 142 -5.96 -7.10 11.57
CA ALA A 142 -6.23 -8.51 11.32
C ALA A 142 -5.24 -9.39 12.09
N ASN A 143 -5.75 -10.40 12.79
CA ASN A 143 -4.94 -11.46 13.37
C ASN A 143 -4.98 -12.65 12.43
N ILE A 144 -3.83 -13.06 11.89
CA ILE A 144 -3.69 -14.03 10.80
C ILE A 144 -2.86 -15.22 11.31
N LYS A 145 -3.24 -16.43 10.93
CA LYS A 145 -2.40 -17.63 11.07
C LYS A 145 -2.02 -18.12 9.69
N TRP A 146 -0.72 -18.25 9.42
CA TRP A 146 -0.19 -18.89 8.22
C TRP A 146 0.13 -20.34 8.53
N ARG A 147 -0.30 -21.25 7.65
CA ARG A 147 -0.34 -22.67 7.96
C ARG A 147 0.16 -23.54 6.83
N ALA A 148 0.78 -24.63 7.24
CA ALA A 148 1.07 -25.79 6.43
C ALA A 148 -0.21 -26.56 6.09
N THR A 149 -0.10 -27.50 5.16
CA THR A 149 -1.10 -28.55 4.94
C THR A 149 -0.85 -29.78 5.81
N LYS A 150 0.41 -30.02 6.20
CA LYS A 150 0.78 -31.06 7.17
C LYS A 150 0.64 -30.56 8.60
N LYS A 151 0.34 -31.48 9.52
CA LYS A 151 0.33 -31.25 10.97
C LYS A 151 1.53 -31.93 11.61
N ASP A 152 2.04 -31.35 12.69
CA ASP A 152 2.98 -32.02 13.59
C ASP A 152 2.29 -33.08 14.47
N ALA A 153 3.08 -33.77 15.30
CA ALA A 153 2.59 -34.80 16.22
C ALA A 153 1.58 -34.27 17.25
N ALA A 154 1.60 -32.97 17.56
CA ALA A 154 0.63 -32.32 18.43
C ALA A 154 -0.62 -31.82 17.68
N GLY A 155 -0.73 -32.09 16.38
CA GLY A 155 -1.85 -31.70 15.53
C GLY A 155 -1.82 -30.25 15.04
N SER A 156 -0.74 -29.50 15.31
CA SER A 156 -0.58 -28.11 14.87
C SER A 156 0.01 -28.04 13.47
N ASP A 157 -0.52 -27.14 12.65
CA ASP A 157 -0.02 -26.82 11.31
C ASP A 157 0.36 -25.34 11.17
N VAL A 158 0.34 -24.58 12.27
CA VAL A 158 0.65 -23.14 12.25
C VAL A 158 2.16 -22.95 12.12
N ILE A 159 2.57 -22.19 11.10
CA ILE A 159 3.97 -21.82 10.86
C ILE A 159 4.26 -20.44 11.46
N ILE A 160 3.37 -19.48 11.21
CA ILE A 160 3.50 -18.09 11.66
C ILE A 160 2.15 -17.59 12.18
N THR A 161 2.18 -16.88 13.30
CA THR A 161 1.11 -15.97 13.70
C THR A 161 1.47 -14.54 13.30
N GLU A 162 0.50 -13.76 12.84
CA GLU A 162 0.71 -12.40 12.39
C GLU A 162 -0.38 -11.48 12.93
N ARG A 163 0.01 -10.31 13.43
CA ARG A 163 -0.89 -9.18 13.62
C ARG A 163 -0.59 -8.13 12.55
N ARG A 164 -1.53 -7.96 11.62
CA ARG A 164 -1.42 -7.00 10.51
C ARG A 164 -2.26 -5.77 10.78
N VAL A 165 -1.65 -4.60 10.64
CA VAL A 165 -2.32 -3.31 10.78
C VAL A 165 -2.20 -2.51 9.49
N PHE A 166 -3.33 -2.05 8.97
CA PHE A 166 -3.37 -1.02 7.94
C PHE A 166 -4.14 0.18 8.48
N LYS A 167 -3.42 1.20 8.94
CA LYS A 167 -4.02 2.47 9.38
C LYS A 167 -4.06 3.43 8.20
N VAL A 168 -5.28 3.71 7.76
CA VAL A 168 -5.58 4.49 6.56
C VAL A 168 -6.00 5.89 6.96
N SER A 169 -5.39 6.91 6.37
CA SER A 169 -5.73 8.32 6.61
C SER A 169 -5.56 9.15 5.33
N ARG A 170 -6.06 10.39 5.34
CA ARG A 170 -5.82 11.37 4.27
C ARG A 170 -5.25 12.67 4.82
N PRO A 171 -3.93 12.76 5.04
CA PRO A 171 -3.29 13.95 5.57
C PRO A 171 -3.64 15.19 4.72
N ARG A 172 -4.29 16.19 5.34
CA ARG A 172 -4.79 17.40 4.68
C ARG A 172 -5.70 17.15 3.47
N GLY A 173 -6.31 15.96 3.36
CA GLY A 173 -7.13 15.57 2.21
C GLY A 173 -6.37 15.32 0.90
N ALA A 174 -5.03 15.37 0.90
CA ALA A 174 -4.24 15.44 -0.34
C ALA A 174 -3.92 14.07 -0.97
N PHE A 175 -3.73 13.02 -0.16
CA PHE A 175 -3.34 11.69 -0.64
C PHE A 175 -3.83 10.62 0.34
N THR A 176 -3.94 9.38 -0.12
CA THR A 176 -4.21 8.24 0.75
C THR A 176 -2.90 7.76 1.37
N GLN A 177 -2.81 7.84 2.70
CA GLN A 177 -1.71 7.29 3.48
C GLN A 177 -2.13 5.96 4.10
N VAL A 178 -1.26 4.95 4.00
CA VAL A 178 -1.42 3.66 4.68
C VAL A 178 -0.18 3.41 5.53
N ASP A 179 -0.32 3.50 6.85
CA ASP A 179 0.68 2.99 7.77
C ASP A 179 0.47 1.47 7.92
N ALA A 180 1.42 0.69 7.40
CA ALA A 180 1.38 -0.76 7.39
C ALA A 180 2.33 -1.34 8.44
N SER A 181 1.79 -2.11 9.38
CA SER A 181 2.56 -2.89 10.36
C SER A 181 2.29 -4.37 10.12
N PHE A 182 3.35 -5.17 10.10
CA PHE A 182 3.28 -6.62 10.07
C PHE A 182 4.07 -7.14 11.27
N GLU A 183 3.37 -7.62 12.29
CA GLU A 183 3.97 -8.18 13.51
C GLU A 183 3.87 -9.71 13.43
N LEU A 184 4.95 -10.38 13.01
CA LEU A 184 4.97 -11.84 12.83
C LEU A 184 5.68 -12.51 14.00
N ASN A 185 5.20 -13.68 14.42
CA ASN A 185 5.92 -14.58 15.33
C ASN A 185 6.01 -15.97 14.71
N ALA A 186 7.20 -16.56 14.78
CA ALA A 186 7.44 -17.92 14.33
C ALA A 186 6.90 -18.94 15.34
N GLU A 187 6.01 -19.83 14.91
CA GLU A 187 5.46 -20.90 15.77
C GLU A 187 6.31 -22.19 15.73
N ARG A 188 7.32 -22.19 14.86
CA ARG A 188 8.32 -23.23 14.64
C ARG A 188 9.54 -22.61 13.96
N ASP A 189 10.63 -23.36 13.86
CA ASP A 189 11.79 -22.94 13.05
C ASP A 189 11.36 -22.80 11.59
N VAL A 190 11.54 -21.62 11.02
CA VAL A 190 11.03 -21.29 9.69
C VAL A 190 12.04 -20.46 8.89
N SER A 191 12.19 -20.81 7.62
CA SER A 191 12.87 -19.99 6.63
C SER A 191 11.85 -19.38 5.69
N LEU A 192 11.80 -18.04 5.68
CA LEU A 192 11.03 -17.21 4.78
C LEU A 192 11.92 -16.80 3.62
N GLY A 193 11.68 -17.38 2.46
CA GLY A 193 12.52 -17.18 1.28
C GLY A 193 11.71 -17.00 0.01
N GLY A 194 12.43 -17.02 -1.10
CA GLY A 194 11.88 -16.84 -2.43
C GLY A 194 12.88 -16.15 -3.34
N ASP A 195 12.41 -15.73 -4.50
CA ASP A 195 13.17 -14.85 -5.37
C ASP A 195 12.78 -13.38 -5.14
N LEU A 196 13.57 -12.48 -5.73
CA LEU A 196 13.41 -11.03 -5.63
C LEU A 196 11.98 -10.54 -5.95
N GLN A 197 11.22 -11.26 -6.77
CA GLN A 197 9.86 -10.88 -7.18
C GLN A 197 8.78 -11.47 -6.26
N HIS A 198 9.10 -12.49 -5.46
CA HIS A 198 8.14 -13.33 -4.75
C HIS A 198 8.46 -13.52 -3.26
N ALA A 199 9.03 -12.49 -2.65
CA ALA A 199 9.24 -12.41 -1.21
C ALA A 199 9.26 -10.96 -0.71
N GLY A 200 8.63 -10.73 0.45
CA GLY A 200 8.61 -9.44 1.15
C GLY A 200 7.31 -8.65 0.97
N VAL A 201 7.38 -7.32 1.11
CA VAL A 201 6.24 -6.39 1.08
C VAL A 201 6.20 -5.64 -0.25
N HIS A 202 5.09 -5.78 -0.98
CA HIS A 202 5.00 -5.33 -2.38
C HIS A 202 3.74 -4.50 -2.62
N PHE A 203 3.87 -3.55 -3.54
CA PHE A 203 2.78 -2.80 -4.17
C PHE A 203 2.58 -3.23 -5.63
N ARG A 204 1.32 -3.38 -6.05
CA ARG A 204 0.91 -3.59 -7.44
C ARG A 204 -0.16 -2.59 -7.87
N ALA A 205 0.19 -1.71 -8.81
CA ALA A 205 -0.73 -0.81 -9.48
C ALA A 205 -1.79 -1.58 -10.29
N HIS A 206 -2.88 -0.91 -10.66
CA HIS A 206 -3.98 -1.47 -11.44
C HIS A 206 -3.51 -2.28 -12.66
N ALA A 207 -4.26 -3.33 -13.02
CA ALA A 207 -3.87 -4.28 -14.06
C ALA A 207 -3.64 -3.61 -15.43
N GLU A 208 -4.33 -2.50 -15.71
CA GLU A 208 -4.16 -1.71 -16.93
C GLU A 208 -2.72 -1.20 -17.12
N VAL A 209 -1.98 -0.91 -16.03
CA VAL A 209 -0.61 -0.38 -16.10
C VAL A 209 0.32 -1.35 -16.82
N ALA A 210 0.05 -2.65 -16.80
CA ALA A 210 0.83 -3.63 -17.55
C ALA A 210 0.81 -3.38 -19.07
N LYS A 211 -0.28 -2.82 -19.60
CA LYS A 211 -0.42 -2.46 -21.02
C LYS A 211 0.25 -1.12 -21.36
N ARG A 212 0.63 -0.35 -20.33
CA ARG A 212 1.20 1.00 -20.41
C ARG A 212 2.54 1.08 -19.68
N ASN A 213 3.26 -0.05 -19.61
CA ASN A 213 4.47 -0.20 -18.81
C ASN A 213 5.57 0.80 -19.17
N LYS A 214 5.71 1.15 -20.47
CA LYS A 214 6.66 2.15 -20.97
C LYS A 214 6.40 3.56 -20.44
N GLU A 215 5.19 3.82 -19.95
CA GLU A 215 4.78 5.11 -19.40
C GLU A 215 5.08 5.25 -17.90
N THR A 216 5.50 4.18 -17.25
CA THR A 216 5.87 4.24 -15.84
C THR A 216 7.23 4.89 -15.62
N SER A 217 7.45 5.42 -14.43
CA SER A 217 8.78 5.82 -13.98
C SER A 217 8.95 5.63 -12.48
N TYR A 218 10.19 5.45 -12.07
CA TYR A 218 10.57 5.18 -10.69
C TYR A 218 11.61 6.17 -10.19
N LEU A 219 11.45 6.56 -8.92
CA LEU A 219 12.44 7.23 -8.08
C LEU A 219 12.67 6.38 -6.83
N TRP A 220 13.84 6.48 -6.23
CA TRP A 220 14.15 5.84 -4.95
C TRP A 220 15.23 6.63 -4.23
N GLU A 221 15.33 6.38 -2.94
CA GLU A 221 16.36 6.94 -2.07
C GLU A 221 16.94 5.82 -1.20
N PRO A 222 18.28 5.69 -1.12
CA PRO A 222 19.30 6.51 -1.77
C PRO A 222 19.32 6.40 -3.30
N SER A 223 19.81 7.45 -3.97
CA SER A 223 19.91 7.45 -5.43
C SER A 223 20.89 6.38 -5.91
N GLU A 224 20.38 5.41 -6.66
CA GLU A 224 21.14 4.26 -7.14
C GLU A 224 20.82 3.95 -8.60
N ALA A 225 21.72 3.24 -9.28
CA ALA A 225 21.50 2.82 -10.66
C ALA A 225 20.30 1.86 -10.79
N LYS A 226 19.55 2.00 -11.91
CA LYS A 226 18.44 1.09 -12.24
C LYS A 226 19.02 -0.26 -12.70
N GLY A 227 19.35 -1.15 -11.77
CA GLY A 227 19.71 -2.52 -12.11
C GLY A 227 18.58 -3.24 -12.86
N ALA A 228 18.81 -4.46 -13.36
CA ALA A 228 17.82 -5.25 -14.12
C ALA A 228 16.60 -5.67 -13.27
N GLY A 229 15.69 -4.72 -13.00
CA GLY A 229 14.55 -4.89 -12.12
C GLY A 229 14.91 -5.00 -10.63
N ARG A 230 16.10 -4.52 -10.24
CA ARG A 230 16.61 -4.53 -8.87
C ARG A 230 17.35 -3.24 -8.53
N VAL A 231 17.33 -2.84 -7.26
CA VAL A 231 18.17 -1.77 -6.70
C VAL A 231 18.69 -2.25 -5.34
N ILE A 232 20.00 -2.18 -5.13
CA ILE A 232 20.67 -2.72 -3.94
C ILE A 232 21.27 -1.56 -3.15
N HIS A 233 20.93 -1.46 -1.87
CA HIS A 233 21.51 -0.50 -0.95
C HIS A 233 21.20 -0.90 0.50
N ASP A 234 22.16 -0.76 1.43
CA ASP A 234 21.98 -1.18 2.83
C ASP A 234 21.04 -0.26 3.65
N ASN A 235 20.75 0.93 3.13
CA ASN A 235 19.94 1.94 3.80
C ASN A 235 18.79 2.45 2.91
N HIS A 236 18.05 1.53 2.29
CA HIS A 236 16.87 1.89 1.49
C HIS A 236 15.84 2.66 2.33
N GLN A 237 15.52 3.88 1.90
CA GLN A 237 14.57 4.76 2.58
C GLN A 237 13.17 4.64 1.98
N TRP A 238 13.06 4.84 0.67
CA TRP A 238 11.78 4.78 -0.01
C TRP A 238 11.94 4.55 -1.51
N ALA A 239 10.87 4.06 -2.14
CA ALA A 239 10.71 3.99 -3.58
C ALA A 239 9.38 4.65 -3.98
N ARG A 240 9.32 5.26 -5.17
CA ARG A 240 8.11 5.87 -5.73
C ARG A 240 7.94 5.44 -7.18
N LEU A 241 6.75 4.92 -7.49
CA LEU A 241 6.25 4.69 -8.83
C LEU A 241 5.35 5.86 -9.27
N LEU A 242 5.49 6.29 -10.54
CA LEU A 242 4.53 7.11 -11.29
C LEU A 242 3.89 6.25 -12.38
N PHE A 243 2.57 6.31 -12.53
CA PHE A 243 1.83 5.46 -13.46
C PHE A 243 0.48 6.07 -13.85
N PRO A 244 -0.02 5.78 -15.07
CA PRO A 244 -1.35 6.21 -15.49
C PRO A 244 -2.43 5.13 -15.31
N ILE A 245 -3.67 5.56 -15.09
CA ILE A 245 -4.90 4.73 -15.19
C ILE A 245 -5.93 5.55 -15.98
N GLY A 246 -6.35 5.06 -17.15
CA GLY A 246 -7.14 5.86 -18.07
C GLY A 246 -6.46 7.18 -18.39
N LYS A 247 -7.15 8.31 -18.16
CA LYS A 247 -6.61 9.67 -18.38
C LYS A 247 -5.90 10.25 -17.15
N ARG A 248 -5.97 9.58 -15.99
CA ARG A 248 -5.49 10.10 -14.71
C ARG A 248 -4.11 9.54 -14.39
N TRP A 249 -3.32 10.31 -13.64
CA TRP A 249 -1.95 9.94 -13.26
C TRP A 249 -1.85 9.80 -11.75
N TYR A 250 -1.12 8.78 -11.32
CA TYR A 250 -0.97 8.45 -9.93
C TYR A 250 0.49 8.24 -9.58
N THR A 251 0.77 8.42 -8.30
CA THR A 251 2.02 8.04 -7.70
C THR A 251 1.76 7.13 -6.51
N ALA A 252 2.62 6.15 -6.32
CA ALA A 252 2.65 5.31 -5.13
C ALA A 252 4.06 5.33 -4.57
N GLN A 253 4.21 5.86 -3.36
CA GLN A 253 5.45 5.83 -2.60
C GLN A 253 5.35 4.74 -1.53
N GLU A 254 6.36 3.88 -1.42
CA GLU A 254 6.57 2.95 -0.31
C GLU A 254 7.77 3.45 0.50
N MET A 255 7.57 3.70 1.79
CA MET A 255 8.58 4.17 2.74
C MET A 255 8.92 3.05 3.71
N ASN A 256 10.21 2.76 3.82
CA ASN A 256 10.77 1.68 4.62
C ASN A 256 11.29 2.19 5.97
N SER A 257 10.89 1.54 7.07
CA SER A 257 11.53 1.80 8.36
C SER A 257 12.98 1.31 8.31
N PRO A 258 13.97 2.11 8.77
CA PRO A 258 15.37 1.65 8.84
C PRO A 258 15.52 0.35 9.64
N LYS A 259 14.65 0.13 10.65
CA LYS A 259 14.66 -1.09 11.47
C LYS A 259 14.26 -2.36 10.71
N ASN A 260 13.67 -2.25 9.52
CA ASN A 260 13.35 -3.41 8.70
C ASN A 260 14.60 -4.08 8.09
N GLY A 261 15.71 -3.36 7.96
CA GLY A 261 16.98 -3.91 7.45
C GLY A 261 16.95 -4.38 6.00
N VAL A 262 16.10 -3.79 5.14
CA VAL A 262 15.99 -4.19 3.74
C VAL A 262 17.21 -3.75 2.94
N ARG A 263 17.68 -4.61 2.04
CA ARG A 263 18.83 -4.35 1.17
C ARG A 263 18.48 -4.26 -0.30
N GLU A 264 17.39 -4.90 -0.70
CA GLU A 264 17.06 -5.07 -2.11
C GLU A 264 15.62 -4.61 -2.38
N LEU A 265 15.50 -3.67 -3.31
CA LEU A 265 14.23 -3.26 -3.92
C LEU A 265 14.06 -4.01 -5.24
N SER A 266 12.90 -4.62 -5.41
CA SER A 266 12.46 -5.28 -6.63
C SER A 266 11.48 -4.38 -7.36
N TRP A 267 11.65 -4.12 -8.65
CA TRP A 267 10.75 -3.25 -9.43
C TRP A 267 10.52 -3.74 -10.85
N ARG A 268 9.36 -3.44 -11.44
CA ARG A 268 8.99 -3.80 -12.82
C ARG A 268 8.15 -2.71 -13.47
N ASP A 269 8.41 -2.43 -14.74
CA ASP A 269 7.70 -1.38 -15.49
C ASP A 269 6.19 -1.62 -15.61
N TYR A 270 5.71 -2.84 -15.43
CA TYR A 270 4.27 -3.10 -15.43
C TYR A 270 3.54 -2.50 -14.22
N GLY A 271 4.22 -1.84 -13.29
CA GLY A 271 3.65 -1.17 -12.11
C GLY A 271 3.70 -2.04 -10.85
N ARG A 272 4.83 -2.68 -10.58
CA ARG A 272 5.07 -3.49 -9.38
C ARG A 272 6.40 -3.11 -8.77
N PHE A 273 6.41 -2.88 -7.48
CA PHE A 273 7.65 -2.73 -6.72
C PHE A 273 7.47 -3.16 -5.28
N GLY A 274 8.57 -3.42 -4.58
CA GLY A 274 8.54 -3.88 -3.20
C GLY A 274 9.91 -4.30 -2.71
N TYR A 275 10.06 -4.36 -1.39
CA TYR A 275 11.32 -4.75 -0.78
C TYR A 275 11.37 -6.27 -0.58
N PHE A 276 12.50 -6.86 -1.00
CA PHE A 276 12.79 -8.27 -0.80
C PHE A 276 13.31 -8.51 0.61
N MET A 277 12.69 -9.48 1.30
CA MET A 277 12.89 -9.69 2.73
C MET A 277 12.95 -11.18 3.07
N PRO A 278 14.05 -11.88 2.72
CA PRO A 278 14.29 -13.22 3.20
C PRO A 278 14.67 -13.18 4.69
N LYS A 279 14.25 -14.19 5.45
CA LYS A 279 14.55 -14.28 6.89
C LYS A 279 14.53 -15.73 7.35
N SER A 280 15.47 -16.11 8.20
CA SER A 280 15.38 -17.35 8.99
C SER A 280 15.06 -16.98 10.43
N LEU A 281 14.10 -17.70 11.02
CA LEU A 281 13.55 -17.46 12.35
C LEU A 281 13.54 -18.77 13.14
N LYS A 282 13.90 -18.71 14.41
CA LYS A 282 13.66 -19.76 15.39
C LYS A 282 12.25 -19.65 15.94
N LYS A 283 11.70 -20.76 16.46
CA LYS A 283 10.42 -20.72 17.18
C LYS A 283 10.46 -19.66 18.28
N GLY A 284 9.46 -18.78 18.29
CA GLY A 284 9.34 -17.67 19.22
C GLY A 284 9.99 -16.36 18.75
N ASP A 285 10.79 -16.38 17.67
CA ASP A 285 11.40 -15.17 17.15
C ASP A 285 10.33 -14.22 16.59
N PRO A 286 10.36 -12.93 16.98
CA PRO A 286 9.53 -11.92 16.36
C PRO A 286 10.16 -11.43 15.04
N PHE A 287 9.31 -11.09 14.08
CA PHE A 287 9.70 -10.41 12.86
C PHE A 287 8.71 -9.28 12.57
N ASN A 288 9.05 -8.08 13.03
CA ASN A 288 8.18 -6.93 12.98
C ASN A 288 8.63 -5.94 11.91
N LEU A 289 7.72 -5.59 11.00
CA LEU A 289 7.99 -4.73 9.86
C LEU A 289 7.05 -3.54 9.85
N LYS A 290 7.60 -2.35 9.60
CA LYS A 290 6.82 -1.10 9.48
C LYS A 290 7.11 -0.41 8.16
N PHE A 291 6.04 -0.10 7.43
CA PHE A 291 6.09 0.66 6.17
C PHE A 291 5.04 1.76 6.19
N ARG A 292 5.24 2.79 5.35
CA ARG A 292 4.18 3.74 4.99
C ARG A 292 4.03 3.80 3.48
N PHE A 293 2.80 3.68 3.01
CA PHE A 293 2.45 3.96 1.63
C PHE A 293 1.79 5.33 1.49
N ALA A 294 2.11 6.07 0.43
CA ALA A 294 1.42 7.29 0.05
C ALA A 294 1.00 7.20 -1.42
N ILE A 295 -0.31 7.16 -1.65
CA ILE A 295 -0.92 7.05 -2.99
C ILE A 295 -1.65 8.35 -3.29
N GLU A 296 -1.27 8.98 -4.39
CA GLU A 296 -1.71 10.33 -4.74
C GLU A 296 -1.98 10.43 -6.24
N GLU A 297 -3.11 11.02 -6.59
CA GLU A 297 -3.35 11.51 -7.95
C GLU A 297 -2.52 12.77 -8.19
N VAL A 298 -1.90 12.86 -9.36
CA VAL A 298 -1.03 13.97 -9.76
C VAL A 298 -1.40 14.46 -11.15
N ASP A 299 -0.94 15.66 -11.47
CA ASP A 299 -1.05 16.20 -12.83
C ASP A 299 -0.31 15.32 -13.84
N VAL A 300 -0.78 15.40 -15.08
CA VAL A 300 -0.13 14.77 -16.23
C VAL A 300 1.35 15.21 -16.30
N PRO A 301 2.30 14.30 -16.57
CA PRO A 301 3.70 14.68 -16.75
C PRO A 301 3.86 15.70 -17.87
N ALA A 302 4.72 16.70 -17.67
CA ALA A 302 4.89 17.79 -18.64
C ALA A 302 5.43 17.30 -20.00
N ASN A 303 6.22 16.21 -19.99
CA ASN A 303 6.80 15.60 -21.18
C ASN A 303 6.28 14.16 -21.36
N VAL A 304 4.96 13.97 -21.46
CA VAL A 304 4.30 12.66 -21.48
C VAL A 304 5.07 11.63 -22.31
N PRO A 305 5.41 10.45 -21.75
CA PRO A 305 5.00 9.95 -20.42
C PRO A 305 5.96 10.28 -19.28
N LYS A 306 7.00 11.09 -19.52
CA LYS A 306 8.06 11.38 -18.54
C LYS A 306 7.85 12.71 -17.85
N GLN A 307 8.24 12.76 -16.58
CA GLN A 307 8.29 14.01 -15.83
C GLN A 307 9.44 14.89 -16.37
N SER A 308 9.26 16.21 -16.37
CA SER A 308 10.38 17.13 -16.58
C SER A 308 11.39 17.06 -15.43
N ILE A 309 12.60 17.56 -15.63
CA ILE A 309 13.63 17.63 -14.57
C ILE A 309 13.10 18.37 -13.33
N ALA A 310 12.36 19.47 -13.54
CA ALA A 310 11.74 20.24 -12.46
C ALA A 310 10.70 19.40 -11.69
N GLN A 311 9.84 18.65 -12.40
CA GLN A 311 8.85 17.76 -11.79
C GLN A 311 9.51 16.62 -11.00
N ILE A 312 10.63 16.06 -11.51
CA ILE A 312 11.42 15.05 -10.79
C ILE A 312 11.99 15.64 -9.49
N GLY A 313 12.63 16.81 -9.56
CA GLY A 313 13.18 17.48 -8.37
C GLY A 313 12.12 17.82 -7.32
N GLN A 314 10.93 18.26 -7.74
CA GLN A 314 9.80 18.48 -6.83
C GLN A 314 9.31 17.16 -6.20
N SER A 315 9.27 16.08 -6.99
CA SER A 315 8.87 14.76 -6.53
C SER A 315 9.84 14.21 -5.48
N GLN A 316 11.15 14.34 -5.69
CA GLN A 316 12.18 13.94 -4.71
C GLN A 316 11.97 14.67 -3.38
N ARG A 317 11.91 16.00 -3.40
CA ARG A 317 11.69 16.82 -2.19
C ARG A 317 10.40 16.44 -1.47
N LYS A 318 9.33 16.14 -2.21
CA LYS A 318 8.05 15.72 -1.63
C LYS A 318 8.17 14.34 -0.96
N CYS A 319 8.85 13.39 -1.58
CA CYS A 319 9.08 12.06 -1.04
C CYS A 319 9.95 12.10 0.23
N SER A 320 11.02 12.89 0.23
CA SER A 320 11.90 13.07 1.40
C SER A 320 11.13 13.67 2.58
N ARG A 321 10.32 14.72 2.37
CA ARG A 321 9.48 15.27 3.46
C ARG A 321 8.47 14.28 4.01
N ARG A 322 7.88 13.43 3.16
CA ARG A 322 6.97 12.35 3.60
C ARG A 322 7.72 11.32 4.43
N TYR A 323 8.94 10.99 4.02
CA TYR A 323 9.80 10.06 4.74
C TYR A 323 10.21 10.59 6.11
N GLU A 324 10.63 11.85 6.21
CA GLU A 324 10.90 12.51 7.50
C GLU A 324 9.69 12.48 8.44
N ALA A 325 8.49 12.76 7.90
CA ALA A 325 7.25 12.68 8.67
C ALA A 325 6.87 11.23 9.04
N PHE A 326 7.33 10.23 8.29
CA PHE A 326 7.21 8.82 8.64
C PHE A 326 8.15 8.46 9.77
N LEU A 327 9.42 8.83 9.69
CA LEU A 327 10.40 8.58 10.75
C LEU A 327 9.95 9.16 12.09
N LYS A 328 9.46 10.41 12.10
CA LYS A 328 8.90 11.08 13.30
C LYS A 328 7.67 10.39 13.91
N SER A 329 7.06 9.44 13.19
CA SER A 329 5.88 8.69 13.66
C SER A 329 6.21 7.24 14.02
N LEU A 330 7.47 6.82 13.90
CA LEU A 330 7.92 5.48 14.28
C LEU A 330 8.24 5.35 15.77
N ASP A 331 8.29 6.47 16.48
CA ASP A 331 8.52 6.58 17.93
C ASP A 331 7.29 6.16 18.74
#